data_AF-A0A1G9SJR7-F1
#
_entry.id   AF-A0A1G9SJR7-F1
#
_cell.length_a   1.000
_cell.length_b   1.000
_cell.length_c   1.000
_cell.angle_alpha   90.00
_cell.angle_beta   90.00
_cell.angle_gamma   90.00
#
_symmetry.space_group_name_H-M   'P 1'
#
loop_
_entity.id
_entity.type
_entity.pdbx_description
1 polymer ?
#
loop_
_entity_poly.entity_id
_entity_poly.type
_entity_poly.pdbx_seq_one_letter_code
_entity_poly.pdbx_strand_id
1 'polypeptide(L)' 'MRKHDYAEQLWLPFVDVVKEEKHEPAKRVNVVSVKLVREKTMLYKNRRIRSPLDAYLLMKEFLSKVDLEHFVVL' A
#
# COMPACT_ATOMS: atom_id res chain seq x y z
N MET A 1 18.98 -32.33 -9.71
CA MET A 1 17.88 -32.47 -8.73
C MET A 1 18.43 -33.18 -7.49
N ARG A 2 18.93 -32.40 -6.53
CA ARG A 2 19.40 -32.91 -5.23
C ARG A 2 18.83 -31.97 -4.17
N LYS A 3 18.18 -32.58 -3.18
CA LYS A 3 17.41 -31.95 -2.12
C LYS A 3 18.35 -31.09 -1.25
N HIS A 4 17.89 -29.91 -0.86
CA HIS A 4 18.59 -29.11 0.14
C HIS A 4 18.23 -29.64 1.52
N ASP A 5 19.24 -30.14 2.24
CA ASP A 5 19.17 -30.49 3.65
C ASP A 5 19.31 -29.20 4.48
N TYR A 6 18.19 -28.67 4.97
CA TYR A 6 18.09 -27.39 5.69
C TYR A 6 18.40 -27.49 7.20
N ALA A 7 19.09 -28.52 7.67
CA ALA A 7 19.21 -28.78 9.11
C ALA A 7 20.60 -28.51 9.72
N GLU A 8 21.65 -28.30 8.92
CA GLU A 8 23.04 -28.26 9.46
C GLU A 8 23.65 -26.85 9.55
N GLN A 9 22.90 -25.81 9.17
CA GLN A 9 23.46 -24.46 8.99
C GLN A 9 23.13 -23.46 10.11
N LEU A 10 22.79 -23.96 11.31
CA LEU A 10 22.43 -23.12 12.46
C LEU A 10 23.20 -23.51 13.74
N TRP A 11 24.52 -23.61 13.66
CA TRP A 11 25.38 -23.50 14.85
C TRP A 11 26.63 -22.68 14.48
N LEU A 12 26.44 -21.38 14.29
CA LEU A 12 27.55 -20.44 14.50
C LEU A 12 27.51 -20.05 15.99
N PRO A 13 28.63 -20.19 16.73
CA PRO A 13 28.71 -19.69 18.09
C PRO A 13 28.33 -18.21 18.08
N PHE A 14 27.71 -17.77 19.18
CA PHE A 14 27.38 -16.38 19.47
C PHE A 14 28.66 -15.53 19.44
N VAL A 15 29.13 -15.21 18.24
CA VAL A 15 30.08 -14.15 17.99
C VAL A 15 29.23 -12.91 17.99
N ASP A 16 29.49 -12.01 18.93
CA ASP A 16 28.95 -10.67 18.91
C ASP A 16 29.33 -10.04 17.56
N VAL A 17 28.44 -10.19 16.57
CA VAL A 17 28.48 -9.43 15.34
C VAL A 17 28.23 -8.02 15.81
N VAL A 18 29.31 -7.26 16.02
CA VAL A 18 29.26 -5.81 16.19
C VAL A 18 28.55 -5.30 14.95
N LYS A 19 27.25 -5.07 15.11
CA LYS A 19 26.38 -4.56 14.07
C LYS A 19 26.85 -3.14 13.88
N GLU A 20 27.68 -2.90 12.85
CA GLU A 20 27.99 -1.53 12.44
C GLU A 20 26.66 -0.83 12.23
N GLU A 21 26.33 0.12 13.11
CA GLU A 21 25.18 0.99 12.93
C GLU A 21 25.50 1.85 11.71
N LYS A 22 25.07 1.39 10.53
CA LYS A 22 25.07 2.22 9.34
C LYS A 22 24.31 3.48 9.71
N HIS A 23 25.01 4.61 9.67
CA HIS A 23 24.46 5.92 9.92
C HIS A 23 23.62 6.36 8.71
N GLU A 24 22.60 5.56 8.39
CA GLU A 24 21.67 5.84 7.31
C GLU A 24 20.86 7.07 7.71
N PRO A 25 20.89 8.14 6.90
CA PRO A 25 20.08 9.30 7.18
C PRO A 25 18.61 8.89 7.20
N ALA A 26 17.89 9.35 8.22
CA ALA A 26 16.48 9.03 8.39
C ALA A 26 15.68 9.41 7.12
N LYS A 27 14.70 8.57 6.77
CA LYS A 27 13.77 8.85 5.68
C LYS A 27 13.02 10.15 5.96
N ARG A 28 13.03 11.07 5.00
CA ARG A 28 12.19 12.28 5.05
C ARG A 28 10.72 11.86 4.89
N VAL A 29 9.91 12.20 5.88
CA VAL A 29 8.46 11.98 5.86
C VAL A 29 7.78 13.30 5.54
N ASN A 30 7.03 13.34 4.43
CA ASN A 30 6.22 14.50 4.09
C ASN A 30 4.93 14.48 4.92
N VAL A 31 4.69 15.54 5.68
CA VAL A 31 3.41 15.78 6.36
C VAL A 31 2.65 16.80 5.52
N VAL A 32 1.55 16.37 4.90
CA VAL A 32 0.73 17.21 4.01
C VAL A 32 -0.68 17.37 4.57
N SER A 33 -1.28 18.54 4.34
CA SER A 33 -2.69 18.81 4.65
C SER A 33 -3.49 18.82 3.35
N VAL A 34 -4.56 18.02 3.29
CA VAL A 34 -5.44 17.96 2.12
C VAL A 34 -6.75 18.67 2.44
N LYS A 35 -7.16 19.64 1.62
CA LYS A 35 -8.45 20.31 1.73
C LYS A 35 -9.41 19.73 0.69
N LEU A 36 -10.47 19.07 1.15
CA LEU A 36 -11.49 18.54 0.27
C LEU A 36 -12.42 19.67 -0.21
N VAL A 37 -12.67 19.70 -1.51
CA VAL A 37 -13.64 20.61 -2.14
C VAL A 37 -14.71 19.76 -2.81
N ARG A 38 -15.98 20.15 -2.66
CA ARG A 38 -17.08 19.44 -3.31
C ARG A 38 -17.17 19.87 -4.78
N GLU A 39 -16.57 19.08 -5.66
CA GLU A 39 -16.58 19.38 -7.11
C GLU A 39 -17.93 19.13 -7.75
N LYS A 40 -18.57 18.00 -7.42
CA LYS A 40 -19.88 17.63 -7.99
C LYS A 40 -20.72 16.80 -7.04
N THR A 41 -22.01 16.73 -7.32
CA THR A 41 -22.96 15.82 -6.66
C THR A 41 -23.55 14.92 -7.72
N MET A 42 -23.58 13.61 -7.48
CA MET A 42 -24.19 12.65 -8.40
C MET A 42 -25.23 11.80 -7.67
N LEU A 43 -26.27 11.41 -8.39
CA LEU A 43 -27.32 10.57 -7.85
C LEU A 43 -26.89 9.10 -7.94
N TYR A 44 -26.85 8.41 -6.80
CA TYR A 44 -26.55 6.99 -6.75
C TYR A 44 -27.80 6.20 -6.34
N LYS A 45 -28.11 5.16 -7.10
CA LYS A 45 -29.36 4.39 -6.95
C LYS A 45 -29.44 3.64 -5.62
N ASN A 46 -28.31 3.13 -5.11
CA ASN A 46 -28.27 2.30 -3.92
C ASN A 46 -27.91 3.15 -2.68
N ARG A 47 -28.55 2.91 -1.54
CA ARG A 47 -28.28 3.67 -0.31
C ARG A 47 -27.01 3.23 0.44
N ARG A 48 -26.48 2.06 0.10
CA ARG A 48 -25.30 1.45 0.74
C ARG A 48 -24.49 0.72 -0.33
N ILE A 49 -23.17 0.81 -0.20
CA ILE A 49 -22.22 -0.03 -0.94
C ILE A 49 -22.17 -1.37 -0.21
N ARG A 50 -22.57 -2.47 -0.87
CA ARG A 50 -22.59 -3.81 -0.27
C ARG A 50 -21.58 -4.77 -0.90
N SER A 51 -21.02 -4.38 -2.04
CA SER A 51 -20.07 -5.19 -2.80
C SER A 51 -18.98 -4.32 -3.43
N PRO A 52 -17.81 -4.90 -3.76
CA PRO A 52 -16.78 -4.20 -4.52
C PRO A 52 -17.28 -3.72 -5.90
N LEU A 53 -18.25 -4.44 -6.49
CA LEU A 53 -18.86 -4.05 -7.76
C LEU A 53 -19.64 -2.74 -7.63
N ASP A 54 -20.36 -2.53 -6.53
CA ASP A 54 -21.08 -1.29 -6.25
C ASP A 54 -20.13 -0.09 -6.18
N ALA A 55 -18.99 -0.27 -5.50
CA ALA A 55 -17.92 0.72 -5.42
C ALA A 55 -17.31 1.02 -6.79
N TYR A 56 -17.03 -0.02 -7.59
CA TYR A 56 -16.53 0.15 -8.95
C TYR A 56 -17.51 0.95 -9.83
N LEU A 57 -18.81 0.66 -9.78
CA LEU A 57 -19.80 1.38 -10.58
C LEU A 57 -19.87 2.87 -10.25
N LEU A 58 -19.68 3.25 -8.98
CA LEU A 58 -19.58 4.64 -8.54
C LEU A 58 -18.33 5.33 -9.11
N MET A 59 -17.20 4.62 -9.12
CA MET A 59 -15.91 5.21 -9.44
C MET A 59 -15.53 5.10 -10.93
N LYS A 60 -16.20 4.22 -11.71
CA LYS A 60 -15.86 3.91 -13.11
C LYS A 60 -15.68 5.15 -13.98
N GLU A 61 -16.58 6.13 -13.84
CA GLU A 61 -16.51 7.39 -14.61
C GLU A 61 -15.21 8.16 -14.34
N PHE A 62 -14.67 8.07 -13.13
CA PHE A 62 -13.42 8.71 -12.72
C PHE A 62 -12.18 7.90 -13.10
N LEU A 63 -12.26 6.56 -13.12
CA LEU A 63 -11.13 5.69 -13.46
C LEU A 63 -10.90 5.54 -14.97
N SER A 64 -11.93 5.77 -15.80
CA SER A 64 -11.89 5.47 -17.24
C SER A 64 -10.88 6.26 -18.09
N LYS A 65 -10.22 7.30 -17.55
CA LYS A 65 -9.25 8.15 -18.27
C LYS A 65 -7.90 8.28 -17.56
N VAL A 66 -7.65 7.40 -16.61
CA VAL A 66 -6.64 7.59 -15.59
C VAL A 66 -5.61 6.48 -15.66
N ASP A 67 -4.35 6.85 -15.90
CA ASP A 67 -3.23 5.91 -15.88
C ASP A 67 -2.77 5.62 -14.43
N LEU A 68 -2.78 4.33 -14.10
CA LEU A 68 -2.16 3.50 -13.04
C LEU A 68 -1.97 4.03 -11.60
N GLU A 69 -1.86 5.32 -11.31
CA GLU A 69 -1.63 5.82 -9.94
C GLU A 69 -2.62 6.93 -9.58
N HIS A 70 -3.86 6.57 -9.28
CA HIS A 70 -4.82 7.49 -8.66
C HIS A 70 -5.31 6.95 -7.32
N PHE A 71 -5.23 7.81 -6.31
CA PHE A 71 -5.69 7.52 -4.97
C PHE A 71 -7.16 7.90 -4.85
N VAL A 72 -8.04 6.90 -4.78
CA VAL A 72 -9.48 7.10 -4.62
C VAL A 72 -9.92 6.60 -3.24
N VAL A 73 -10.68 7.42 -2.54
CA VAL A 73 -11.22 7.12 -1.20
C VAL A 73 -12.75 7.10 -1.30
N LEU A 74 -13.37 6.02 -0.79
CA LEU A 74 -14.82 5.79 -0.72
C LEU A 74 -15.31 5.78 0.72
#